data_AF-A0A9D7NWZ8-F1
#
_entry.id   AF-A0A9D7NWZ8-F1
#
_cell.length_a   1.000
_cell.length_b   1.000
_cell.length_c   1.000
_cell.angle_alpha   90.00
_cell.angle_beta   90.00
_cell.angle_gamma   90.00
#
_symmetry.space_group_name_H-M   'P 1'
#
loop_
_entity.id
_entity.type
_entity.pdbx_description
1 polymer ?
#
loop_
_entity_poly.entity_id
_entity_poly.type
_entity_poly.pdbx_seq_one_letter_code
_entity_poly.pdbx_strand_id
1 'polypeptide(L)'
;MHEHSAKLPIVGLEGDVALVATSTEEALRSGVRNGLGYELEGFARDLAHQFPGLVVMVTGGDGPWVASALKNGIFAVPFLTLEGLYAILLHQFELGRGPAVGRPRPGSTG
;
A
#
# COMPACT_ATOMS: atom_id res chain seq x y z
N MET A 1 11.04 -2.32 -15.61
CA MET A 1 11.12 -3.01 -16.92
C MET A 1 12.11 -2.33 -17.87
N HIS A 2 12.08 -1.01 -18.02
CA HIS A 2 12.98 -0.26 -18.92
C HIS A 2 14.48 -0.46 -18.65
N GLU A 3 14.92 -0.33 -17.40
CA GLU A 3 16.36 -0.29 -17.03
C GLU A 3 17.14 -1.58 -17.34
N HIS A 4 16.46 -2.70 -17.53
CA HIS A 4 17.07 -4.01 -17.80
C HIS A 4 16.70 -4.55 -19.19
N SER A 5 16.29 -3.67 -20.11
CA SER A 5 15.88 -4.07 -21.46
C SER A 5 16.30 -3.04 -22.50
N ALA A 6 16.99 -3.49 -23.54
CA ALA A 6 17.61 -2.60 -24.52
C ALA A 6 16.62 -1.74 -25.33
N LYS A 7 15.32 -2.09 -25.39
CA LYS A 7 14.34 -1.45 -26.29
C LYS A 7 12.97 -1.17 -25.68
N LEU A 8 12.76 -1.46 -24.39
CA LEU A 8 11.47 -1.13 -23.78
C LEU A 8 11.41 0.37 -23.51
N PRO A 9 10.28 1.07 -23.70
CA PRO A 9 10.15 2.46 -23.30
C PRO A 9 9.93 2.61 -21.78
N ILE A 10 10.17 3.82 -21.26
CA ILE A 10 9.63 4.22 -19.95
C ILE A 10 8.14 4.47 -20.14
N VAL A 11 7.31 3.78 -19.36
CA VAL A 11 5.85 3.85 -19.46
C VAL A 11 5.29 4.29 -18.13
N GLY A 12 4.49 5.36 -18.15
CA GLY A 12 3.74 5.84 -16.98
C GLY A 12 2.63 4.88 -16.60
N LEU A 13 2.02 5.08 -15.43
CA LEU A 13 0.89 4.27 -14.99
C LEU A 13 -0.45 4.82 -15.48
N GLU A 14 -0.58 6.07 -15.98
CA GLU A 14 -1.90 6.66 -16.32
C GLU A 14 -2.47 6.26 -17.69
N GLY A 15 -3.69 5.75 -17.74
CA GLY A 15 -4.34 5.35 -18.98
C GLY A 15 -5.28 4.17 -18.78
N ASP A 16 -6.15 3.92 -19.76
CA ASP A 16 -7.05 2.76 -19.72
C ASP A 16 -6.27 1.49 -20.09
N VAL A 17 -6.68 0.35 -19.55
CA VAL A 17 -5.96 -0.92 -19.73
C VAL A 17 -6.89 -1.98 -20.28
N ALA A 18 -6.69 -2.30 -21.56
CA ALA A 18 -7.30 -3.46 -22.20
C ALA A 18 -6.63 -4.77 -21.74
N LEU A 19 -7.37 -5.87 -21.74
CA LEU A 19 -6.84 -7.20 -21.42
C LEU A 19 -5.81 -7.67 -22.46
N VAL A 20 -6.08 -7.43 -23.74
CA VAL A 20 -5.17 -7.75 -24.85
C VAL A 20 -4.71 -6.43 -25.48
N ALA A 21 -3.42 -6.14 -25.34
CA ALA A 21 -2.81 -4.92 -25.85
C ALA A 21 -2.30 -5.07 -27.28
N THR A 22 -2.21 -3.96 -28.00
CA THR A 22 -1.77 -3.95 -29.41
C THR A 22 -0.48 -3.17 -29.66
N SER A 23 -0.05 -2.36 -28.70
CA SER A 23 1.26 -1.71 -28.72
C SER A 23 2.15 -2.18 -27.57
N THR A 24 3.47 -2.03 -27.72
CA THR A 24 4.44 -2.37 -26.65
C THR A 24 4.14 -1.59 -25.36
N GLU A 25 3.75 -0.32 -25.47
CA GLU A 25 3.42 0.51 -24.30
C GLU A 25 2.18 -0.02 -23.57
N GLU A 26 1.11 -0.28 -24.32
CA GLU A 26 -0.12 -0.89 -23.77
C GLU A 26 0.15 -2.26 -23.17
N ALA A 27 1.00 -3.08 -23.79
CA ALA A 27 1.32 -4.42 -23.32
C ALA A 27 2.08 -4.38 -21.99
N LEU A 28 3.02 -3.46 -21.84
CA LEU A 28 3.72 -3.26 -20.57
C LEU A 28 2.76 -2.82 -19.47
N ARG A 29 1.90 -1.83 -19.76
CA ARG A 29 0.92 -1.31 -18.81
C ARG A 29 -0.12 -2.36 -18.43
N SER A 30 -0.62 -3.10 -19.41
CA SER A 30 -1.59 -4.18 -19.24
C SER A 30 -1.02 -5.34 -18.45
N GLY A 31 0.19 -5.79 -18.80
CA GLY A 31 0.87 -6.86 -18.09
C GLY A 31 1.07 -6.54 -16.61
N VAL A 32 1.53 -5.33 -16.29
CA VAL A 32 1.73 -4.91 -14.88
C VAL A 32 0.40 -4.81 -14.14
N ARG A 33 -0.59 -4.10 -14.67
CA ARG A 33 -1.86 -3.89 -13.96
C ARG A 33 -2.68 -5.17 -13.80
N ASN A 34 -2.89 -5.90 -14.89
CA ASN A 34 -3.71 -7.10 -14.87
C ASN A 34 -2.97 -8.25 -14.18
N GLY A 35 -1.66 -8.39 -14.42
CA GLY A 35 -0.83 -9.41 -13.75
C GLY A 35 -0.87 -9.23 -12.23
N LEU A 36 -0.55 -8.04 -11.73
CA LEU A 36 -0.59 -7.75 -10.30
C LEU A 36 -2.00 -7.91 -9.72
N GLY A 37 -3.03 -7.46 -10.43
CA GLY A 37 -4.42 -7.64 -10.01
C GLY A 37 -4.81 -9.11 -9.84
N TYR A 38 -4.51 -9.95 -10.83
CA TYR A 38 -4.79 -11.39 -10.78
C TYR A 38 -3.95 -12.13 -9.73
N GLU A 39 -2.68 -11.76 -9.57
CA GLU A 39 -1.81 -12.33 -8.54
C GLU A 39 -2.36 -12.05 -7.14
N LEU A 40 -2.72 -10.81 -6.85
CA LEU A 40 -3.27 -10.42 -5.56
C LEU A 40 -4.64 -11.06 -5.31
N GLU A 41 -5.53 -11.10 -6.30
CA GLU A 41 -6.85 -11.73 -6.17
C GLU A 41 -6.72 -13.24 -5.94
N GLY A 42 -5.87 -13.90 -6.72
CA GLY A 42 -5.62 -15.33 -6.58
C GLY A 42 -5.02 -15.67 -5.22
N PHE A 43 -4.02 -14.92 -4.80
CA PHE A 43 -3.36 -15.12 -3.51
C PHE A 43 -4.32 -14.89 -2.32
N ALA A 44 -5.11 -13.81 -2.36
CA ALA A 44 -6.10 -13.53 -1.32
C ALA A 44 -7.17 -14.62 -1.24
N ARG A 45 -7.65 -15.11 -2.40
CA ARG A 45 -8.62 -16.21 -2.46
C ARG A 45 -8.06 -17.50 -1.87
N ASP A 46 -6.84 -17.88 -2.23
CA ASP A 46 -6.22 -19.12 -1.76
C ASP A 46 -5.97 -19.08 -0.25
N LEU A 47 -5.65 -17.92 0.31
CA LEU A 47 -5.56 -17.73 1.75
C LEU A 47 -6.92 -17.74 2.43
N ALA A 48 -7.95 -17.15 1.82
CA ALA A 48 -9.30 -17.13 2.39
C ALA A 48 -9.88 -18.55 2.53
N HIS A 49 -9.51 -19.48 1.65
CA HIS A 49 -9.86 -20.90 1.78
C HIS A 49 -9.21 -21.59 2.98
N GLN A 50 -8.02 -21.14 3.38
CA GLN A 50 -7.25 -21.74 4.48
C GLN A 50 -7.55 -21.11 5.83
N PHE A 51 -7.88 -19.82 5.86
CA PHE A 51 -8.08 -19.04 7.08
C PHE A 51 -9.48 -18.42 7.09
N PRO A 52 -10.48 -19.12 7.66
CA PRO A 52 -11.81 -18.56 7.86
C PRO A 52 -11.74 -17.25 8.67
N GLY A 53 -12.29 -16.17 8.12
CA GLY A 53 -12.23 -14.84 8.73
C GLY A 53 -11.00 -14.01 8.36
N LEU A 54 -10.23 -14.40 7.33
CA LEU A 54 -9.14 -13.61 6.79
C LEU A 54 -9.60 -12.16 6.50
N VAL A 55 -8.85 -11.20 7.03
CA VAL A 55 -8.99 -9.79 6.71
C VAL A 55 -7.79 -9.37 5.87
N VAL A 56 -8.06 -8.78 4.70
CA VAL A 56 -7.01 -8.26 3.83
C VAL A 56 -7.04 -6.73 3.87
N MET A 57 -5.91 -6.14 4.19
CA MET A 57 -5.74 -4.69 4.23
C MET A 57 -4.63 -4.28 3.26
N VAL A 58 -4.83 -3.17 2.55
CA VAL A 58 -3.88 -2.60 1.61
C VAL A 58 -3.52 -1.19 2.06
N THR A 59 -2.23 -0.86 1.99
CA THR A 59 -1.70 0.47 2.31
C THR A 59 -0.73 0.92 1.23
N GLY A 60 -0.15 2.11 1.37
CA GLY A 60 0.75 2.71 0.37
C GLY A 60 0.04 3.53 -0.71
N GLY A 61 0.82 4.18 -1.57
CA GLY A 61 0.34 5.17 -2.54
C GLY A 61 -0.60 4.61 -3.61
N ASP A 62 -0.34 3.38 -4.07
CA ASP A 62 -1.17 2.69 -5.06
C ASP A 62 -2.38 1.97 -4.43
N GLY A 63 -2.57 2.10 -3.11
CA GLY A 63 -3.63 1.44 -2.36
C GLY A 63 -5.04 1.63 -2.93
N PRO A 64 -5.45 2.85 -3.36
CA PRO A 64 -6.75 3.05 -3.99
C PRO A 64 -6.95 2.25 -5.28
N TRP A 65 -5.91 2.16 -6.12
CA TRP A 65 -5.97 1.37 -7.36
C TRP A 65 -6.08 -0.13 -7.03
N VAL A 66 -5.22 -0.63 -6.15
CA VAL A 66 -5.22 -2.04 -5.74
C VAL A 66 -6.56 -2.43 -5.12
N ALA A 67 -7.12 -1.59 -4.24
CA ALA A 67 -8.42 -1.83 -3.63
C ALA A 67 -9.55 -1.84 -4.66
N SER A 68 -9.51 -0.98 -5.68
CA SER A 68 -10.50 -1.02 -6.76
C SER A 68 -10.36 -2.24 -7.68
N ALA A 69 -9.15 -2.75 -7.86
CA ALA A 69 -8.88 -3.94 -8.67
C ALA A 69 -9.36 -5.23 -7.98
N LEU A 70 -9.43 -5.26 -6.64
CA LEU A 70 -9.76 -6.44 -5.87
C LEU A 70 -11.20 -6.36 -5.34
N LYS A 71 -12.09 -7.18 -5.91
CA LYS A 71 -13.55 -7.03 -5.74
C LYS A 71 -14.12 -7.42 -4.37
N ASN A 72 -13.34 -8.04 -3.47
CA ASN A 72 -13.88 -8.71 -2.28
C ASN A 72 -13.10 -8.40 -0.99
N GLY A 73 -13.74 -7.74 -0.02
CA GLY A 73 -13.33 -7.75 1.39
C GLY A 73 -11.97 -7.12 1.72
N ILE A 74 -11.43 -6.29 0.81
CA ILE A 74 -10.14 -5.61 0.99
C ILE A 74 -10.36 -4.17 1.41
N PHE A 75 -9.63 -3.75 2.45
CA PHE A 75 -9.74 -2.40 3.00
C PHE A 75 -8.48 -1.59 2.68
N ALA A 76 -8.65 -0.44 2.05
CA ALA A 76 -7.57 0.53 1.88
C ALA A 76 -7.37 1.32 3.18
N VAL A 77 -6.18 1.21 3.78
CA VAL A 77 -5.79 1.88 5.02
C VAL A 77 -4.51 2.70 4.76
N PRO A 78 -4.64 3.91 4.17
CA PRO A 78 -3.49 4.66 3.65
C PRO A 78 -2.50 5.11 4.74
N PHE A 79 -2.95 5.24 5.99
CA PHE A 79 -2.13 5.71 7.10
C PHE A 79 -1.74 4.60 8.09
N LEU A 80 -1.84 3.33 7.70
CA LEU A 80 -1.61 2.18 8.58
C LEU A 80 -0.29 2.30 9.38
N THR A 81 0.81 2.70 8.72
CA THR A 81 2.10 2.90 9.38
C THR A 81 2.06 4.02 10.43
N LEU A 82 1.41 5.14 10.12
CA LEU A 82 1.30 6.29 11.02
C LEU A 82 0.40 5.96 12.21
N GLU A 83 -0.73 5.29 11.97
CA GLU A 83 -1.62 4.80 13.01
C GLU A 83 -0.89 3.83 13.95
N GLY A 84 -0.09 2.92 13.40
CA GLY A 84 0.75 2.01 14.19
C GLY A 84 1.78 2.75 15.04
N LEU A 85 2.50 3.72 14.48
CA LEU A 85 3.47 4.53 15.23
C LEU A 85 2.78 5.34 16.34
N TYR A 86 1.61 5.91 16.05
CA TYR A 86 0.84 6.65 17.03
C TYR A 86 0.34 5.75 18.17
N ALA A 87 -0.15 4.55 17.85
CA ALA A 87 -0.56 3.57 18.84
C ALA A 87 0.62 3.15 19.75
N ILE A 88 1.80 2.92 19.19
CA ILE A 88 3.02 2.63 19.96
C ILE A 88 3.37 3.79 20.89
N LEU A 89 3.31 5.03 20.39
CA LEU A 89 3.60 6.22 21.17
C LEU A 89 2.64 6.35 22.36
N LEU A 90 1.33 6.22 22.13
CA LEU A 90 0.31 6.27 23.19
C LEU A 90 0.56 5.19 24.25
N HIS A 91 0.86 3.97 23.83
CA HIS A 91 1.17 2.88 24.75
C HIS A 91 2.39 3.18 25.65
N GLN A 92 3.43 3.82 25.11
CA GLN A 92 4.58 4.25 25.94
C GLN A 92 4.21 5.33 26.95
N PHE A 93 3.33 6.27 26.59
CA PHE A 93 2.82 7.28 27.53
C PHE A 93 2.00 6.64 28.65
N GLU A 94 1.13 5.69 28.34
CA GLU A 94 0.34 4.93 29.33
C GLU A 94 1.24 4.17 30.32
N LEU A 95 2.37 3.64 29.84
CA LEU A 95 3.39 2.98 30.67
C LEU A 95 4.32 3.95 31.42
N GLY A 96 4.13 5.26 31.31
CA GLY A 96 5.00 6.27 31.94
C GLY A 96 6.40 6.36 31.34
N ARG A 97 6.61 5.80 30.14
CA ARG A 97 7.87 5.79 29.37
C ARG A 97 7.87 6.80 28.23
N GLY A 98 6.86 7.66 28.19
CA GLY A 98 6.76 8.71 27.19
C GLY A 98 8.01 9.60 27.18
N PRO A 99 8.35 10.20 26.03
CA PRO A 99 9.44 11.17 25.98
C PRO A 99 9.22 12.24 27.05
N ALA A 100 10.29 12.64 27.72
CA ALA A 100 10.25 13.80 28.61
C ALA A 100 9.95 15.03 27.74
N VAL A 101 8.66 15.32 27.54
CA VAL A 101 8.19 16.58 26.98
C VAL A 101 8.79 17.63 27.89
N GLY A 102 9.75 18.39 27.36
CA GLY A 102 10.50 19.36 28.14
C GLY A 102 9.52 20.23 28.91
N ARG A 103 9.44 20.01 30.22
CA ARG A 103 8.81 20.99 31.10
C ARG A 103 9.53 22.31 30.80
N PRO A 104 8.83 23.41 30.49
CA PRO A 104 9.49 24.70 30.38
C PRO A 104 10.31 24.89 31.65
N ARG A 105 11.61 25.15 31.48
CA ARG A 105 12.49 25.37 32.64
C ARG A 105 11.90 26.55 33.42
N PRO A 106 11.69 26.43 34.74
CA PRO A 106 11.32 27.60 35.53
C PRO A 106 12.49 28.58 35.43
N GLY A 107 12.29 29.72 34.76
CA GLY A 107 13.28 30.80 34.72
C GLY A 107 13.70 31.37 33.36
N SER A 108 13.08 31.01 32.23
CA SER A 108 13.29 31.77 30.98
C SER A 108 12.32 32.95 30.88
N THR A 109 12.47 33.91 31.80
CA THR A 109 12.09 35.30 31.56
C THR A 109 13.40 36.06 31.46
N GLY A 110 13.74 36.46 30.25
CA GLY A 110 14.83 37.36 29.91
C GLY A 110 14.41 38.14 28.68
#